data_AF-A0A7C4MTV8-F1
#
_entry.id   AF-A0A7C4MTV8-F1
#
_cell.length_a   1.000
_cell.length_b   1.000
_cell.length_c   1.000
_cell.angle_alpha   90.00
_cell.angle_beta   90.00
_cell.angle_gamma   90.00
#
_symmetry.space_group_name_H-M   'P 1'
#
loop_
_entity.id
_entity.type
_entity.pdbx_description
1 polymer ?
#
loop_
_entity_poly.entity_id
_entity_poly.type
_entity_poly.pdbx_seq_one_letter_code
_entity_poly.pdbx_strand_id
1 'polypeptide(L)'
;MKGCAGTTALKNDADSLRRAICRHIRYDLGKRLEDATIQDAFYALTHSVRDRLIEGMIATQNRYEKRSAKKVYYLSMEFLIGRLLESDMINLGIYDACSKAL
;
A
#
# COMPACT_ATOMS: atom_id res chain seq x y z
N MET A 1 -3.58 1.87 -26.04
CA MET A 1 -2.72 1.51 -24.88
C MET A 1 -3.34 0.32 -24.15
N LYS A 2 -3.28 -0.86 -24.78
CA LYS A 2 -3.79 -2.12 -24.21
C LYS A 2 -2.74 -2.69 -23.27
N GLY A 3 -3.11 -2.93 -22.02
CA GLY A 3 -2.44 -3.86 -21.10
C GLY A 3 -0.98 -3.53 -20.78
N CYS A 4 -0.75 -2.77 -19.71
CA CYS A 4 0.45 -3.00 -18.91
C CYS A 4 0.32 -4.38 -18.24
N ALA A 5 0.63 -5.42 -19.01
CA ALA A 5 0.82 -6.78 -18.52
C ALA A 5 2.09 -6.78 -17.65
N GLY A 6 1.95 -6.55 -16.35
CA GLY A 6 3.12 -6.46 -15.48
C GLY A 6 2.87 -6.34 -13.98
N THR A 7 1.66 -6.04 -13.51
CA THR A 7 1.42 -6.06 -12.06
C THR A 7 1.20 -7.49 -11.60
N THR A 8 2.31 -8.21 -11.37
CA THR A 8 2.27 -9.45 -10.62
C THR A 8 1.63 -9.14 -9.28
N ALA A 9 0.52 -9.80 -8.94
CA ALA A 9 -0.22 -9.55 -7.71
C ALA A 9 0.75 -9.52 -6.52
N LEU A 10 0.83 -8.38 -5.84
CA LEU A 10 1.71 -8.20 -4.69
C LEU A 10 1.28 -9.20 -3.61
N LYS A 11 2.16 -10.15 -3.30
CA LYS A 11 1.89 -11.13 -2.25
C LYS A 11 2.06 -10.47 -0.88
N ASN A 12 1.28 -10.96 0.08
CA ASN A 12 1.20 -10.44 1.43
C ASN A 12 2.06 -11.24 2.44
N ASP A 13 3.02 -12.02 1.95
CA ASP A 13 4.03 -12.70 2.75
C ASP A 13 5.14 -11.74 3.23
N ALA A 14 5.77 -12.09 4.36
CA ALA A 14 6.84 -11.29 4.97
C ALA A 14 8.02 -11.07 3.99
N ASP A 15 8.39 -12.08 3.20
CA ASP A 15 9.49 -11.96 2.25
C ASP A 15 9.16 -10.98 1.11
N SER A 16 7.92 -11.03 0.57
CA SER A 16 7.50 -10.06 -0.44
C SER A 16 7.36 -8.65 0.11
N LEU A 17 6.97 -8.49 1.37
CA LEU A 17 6.93 -7.19 2.04
C LEU A 17 8.34 -6.64 2.22
N ARG A 18 9.28 -7.45 2.72
CA ARG A 18 10.68 -7.06 2.87
C ARG A 18 11.30 -6.63 1.53
N ARG A 19 11.07 -7.40 0.46
CA ARG A 19 11.53 -7.01 -0.90
C ARG A 19 10.91 -5.68 -1.35
N ALA A 20 9.63 -5.46 -1.09
CA ALA A 20 8.97 -4.20 -1.43
C ALA A 20 9.58 -3.03 -0.67
N ILE A 21 9.80 -3.17 0.64
CA ILE A 21 10.43 -2.15 1.49
C ILE A 21 11.83 -1.82 0.97
N CYS A 22 12.67 -2.82 0.73
CA CYS A 22 14.02 -2.61 0.19
C CYS A 22 13.99 -1.93 -1.19
N ARG A 23 13.01 -2.27 -2.03
CA ARG A 23 12.81 -1.62 -3.33
C ARG A 23 12.49 -0.13 -3.14
N HIS A 24 11.58 0.22 -2.23
CA HIS A 24 11.23 1.61 -1.98
C HIS A 24 12.38 2.43 -1.38
N ILE A 25 13.20 1.84 -0.50
CA ILE A 25 14.42 2.49 -0.02
C ILE A 25 15.36 2.82 -1.18
N ARG A 26 15.53 1.88 -2.11
CA ARG A 26 16.47 2.04 -3.22
C ARG A 26 15.98 2.96 -4.32
N TYR A 27 14.75 2.77 -4.78
CA TYR A 27 14.23 3.41 -5.99
C TYR A 27 13.40 4.66 -5.73
N ASP A 28 12.69 4.73 -4.60
CA ASP A 28 11.86 5.90 -4.28
C ASP A 28 12.60 6.88 -3.36
N LEU A 29 13.35 6.36 -2.38
CA LEU A 29 14.15 7.20 -1.48
C LEU A 29 15.59 7.43 -1.97
N GLY A 30 16.04 6.68 -2.99
CA GLY A 30 17.37 6.86 -3.59
C GLY A 30 18.54 6.52 -2.67
N LYS A 31 18.31 5.71 -1.63
CA LYS A 31 19.32 5.36 -0.62
C LYS A 31 19.80 3.92 -0.75
N ARG A 32 21.04 3.67 -0.31
CA ARG A 32 21.51 2.30 -0.08
C ARG A 32 20.89 1.79 1.22
N LEU A 33 20.68 0.47 1.30
CA LEU A 33 20.09 -0.16 2.49
C LEU A 33 20.94 0.07 3.75
N GLU A 34 22.26 0.18 3.58
CA GLU A 34 23.22 0.42 4.66
C GLU A 34 23.11 1.82 5.27
N ASP A 35 22.70 2.82 4.48
CA ASP A 35 22.58 4.22 4.92
C ASP A 35 21.14 4.56 5.35
N ALA A 36 20.24 3.59 5.33
CA ALA A 36 18.82 3.82 5.60
C ALA A 36 18.59 4.10 7.09
N THR A 37 17.96 5.24 7.38
CA THR A 37 17.55 5.59 8.74
C THR A 37 16.21 4.93 9.11
N ILE A 38 15.86 4.97 10.40
CA ILE A 38 14.54 4.50 10.87
C ILE A 38 13.40 5.23 10.15
N GLN A 39 13.57 6.53 9.87
CA GLN A 39 12.57 7.32 9.15
C GLN A 39 12.44 6.87 7.69
N ASP A 40 13.55 6.50 7.03
CA ASP A 40 13.52 5.95 5.68
C ASP A 40 12.81 4.59 5.65
N ALA A 41 13.08 3.72 6.64
CA ALA A 41 12.38 2.46 6.79
C ALA A 41 10.87 2.65 6.98
N PHE A 42 10.46 3.66 7.78
CA PHE A 42 9.06 4.01 7.97
C PHE A 42 8.37 4.47 6.67
N TYR A 43 9.02 5.34 5.88
CA TYR A 43 8.45 5.77 4.61
C TYR A 43 8.40 4.63 3.59
N ALA A 44 9.44 3.81 3.52
CA ALA A 44 9.48 2.65 2.63
C ALA A 44 8.42 1.60 2.98
N LEU A 45 8.16 1.36 4.27
CA LEU A 45 7.04 0.56 4.74
C LEU A 45 5.70 1.15 4.30
N THR A 46 5.51 2.45 4.53
CA THR A 46 4.27 3.15 4.16
C THR A 46 4.00 3.05 2.65
N HIS A 47 5.03 3.22 1.81
CA HIS A 47 4.91 3.03 0.37
C HIS A 47 4.56 1.57 0.01
N SER A 48 5.17 0.60 0.68
CA SER A 48 4.87 -0.83 0.46
C SER A 48 3.41 -1.19 0.78
N VAL A 49 2.85 -0.60 1.84
CA VAL A 49 1.44 -0.78 2.23
C VAL A 49 0.52 -0.07 1.23
N ARG A 50 0.88 1.17 0.83
CA ARG A 50 0.12 1.96 -0.15
C ARG A 50 -0.03 1.23 -1.48
N ASP A 51 1.02 0.60 -1.99
CA ASP A 51 0.97 -0.13 -3.26
C ASP A 51 -0.12 -1.23 -3.23
N ARG A 52 -0.28 -1.91 -2.10
CA ARG A 52 -1.34 -2.93 -1.91
C ARG A 52 -2.74 -2.33 -1.83
N LEU A 53 -2.89 -1.19 -1.16
CA LEU A 53 -4.16 -0.46 -1.10
C LEU A 53 -4.61 0.00 -2.49
N ILE A 54 -3.69 0.48 -3.31
CA ILE A 54 -3.99 0.98 -4.66
C ILE A 54 -4.58 -0.14 -5.53
N GLU A 55 -4.03 -1.35 -5.48
CA GLU A 55 -4.56 -2.50 -6.21
C GLU A 55 -6.03 -2.78 -5.83
N GLY A 56 -6.34 -2.80 -4.53
CA GLY A 56 -7.70 -2.99 -4.04
C GLY A 56 -8.66 -1.85 -4.42
N MET A 57 -8.16 -0.60 -4.39
CA MET A 57 -8.91 0.59 -4.77
C MET A 57 -9.28 0.57 -6.25
N ILE A 58 -8.31 0.27 -7.14
CA ILE A 58 -8.53 0.15 -8.58
C ILE A 58 -9.53 -0.98 -8.87
N ALA A 59 -9.37 -2.14 -8.24
CA ALA A 59 -10.30 -3.25 -8.41
C ALA A 59 -11.74 -2.89 -7.99
N THR A 60 -11.89 -2.15 -6.89
CA THR A 60 -13.19 -1.69 -6.39
C THR A 60 -13.83 -0.66 -7.32
N GLN A 61 -13.05 0.31 -7.80
CA GLN A 61 -13.53 1.31 -8.76
C GLN A 61 -14.02 0.65 -10.06
N ASN A 62 -13.21 -0.26 -10.63
CA ASN A 62 -13.58 -1.04 -11.81
C ASN A 62 -14.86 -1.86 -11.59
N ARG A 63 -15.08 -2.42 -10.39
CA ARG A 63 -16.30 -3.15 -10.05
C ARG A 63 -17.52 -2.24 -10.00
N TYR A 64 -17.40 -1.03 -9.44
CA TYR A 64 -18.50 -0.07 -9.37
C TYR A 64 -18.89 0.48 -10.75
N GLU A 65 -17.92 0.72 -11.62
CA GLU A 65 -18.16 1.15 -13.01
C GLU A 65 -18.88 0.07 -13.81
N LYS A 66 -18.40 -1.18 -13.78
CA LYS A 66 -19.02 -2.31 -14.49
C LYS A 66 -20.46 -2.59 -14.07
N ARG A 67 -20.80 -2.31 -12.81
CA ARG A 67 -22.13 -2.55 -12.25
C ARG A 67 -23.05 -1.33 -12.32
N SER A 68 -22.57 -0.18 -12.82
CA SER A 68 -23.29 1.10 -12.78
C SER A 68 -23.95 1.36 -11.42
N ALA A 69 -23.21 1.06 -10.34
CA ALA A 69 -23.77 1.07 -8.99
C ALA A 69 -24.18 2.50 -8.57
N LYS A 70 -25.31 2.63 -7.86
CA LYS A 70 -25.72 3.90 -7.25
C LYS A 70 -24.65 4.35 -6.25
N LYS A 71 -24.19 5.58 -6.38
CA LYS A 71 -23.14 6.18 -5.52
C LYS A 71 -23.77 6.99 -4.40
N VAL A 72 -23.21 6.89 -3.20
CA VAL A 72 -23.57 7.71 -2.04
C VAL A 72 -22.41 8.67 -1.78
N TYR A 73 -22.70 9.97 -1.72
CA TYR A 73 -21.72 11.01 -1.45
C TYR A 73 -21.97 11.55 -0.04
N TYR A 74 -21.00 11.35 0.85
CA TYR A 74 -21.06 11.85 2.21
C TYR A 74 -20.37 13.22 2.28
N LEU A 75 -21.14 14.26 2.64
CA LEU A 75 -20.64 15.63 2.78
C LEU A 75 -20.53 15.97 4.27
N SER A 76 -19.33 16.26 4.72
CA SER A 76 -19.03 16.71 6.09
C SER A 76 -18.11 17.90 6.04
N MET A 77 -18.23 18.80 7.03
CA MET A 77 -17.30 19.92 7.21
C MET A 77 -15.95 19.44 7.76
N GLU A 78 -15.92 18.33 8.48
CA GLU A 78 -14.71 17.82 9.14
C GLU A 78 -14.58 16.31 9.00
N PHE A 79 -13.33 15.84 8.86
CA PHE A 79 -12.94 14.44 8.86
C PHE A 79 -11.66 14.27 9.69
N LEU A 80 -11.80 13.69 10.89
CA LEU A 80 -10.66 13.42 11.78
C LEU A 80 -10.15 11.99 11.58
N ILE A 81 -9.36 11.78 10.53
CA ILE A 81 -8.90 10.45 10.13
C ILE A 81 -7.86 9.87 11.10
N GLY A 82 -6.95 10.70 11.62
CA GLY A 82 -5.86 10.25 12.49
C GLY A 82 -4.75 9.52 11.73
N ARG A 83 -4.07 8.58 12.40
CA ARG A 83 -2.98 7.78 11.81
C ARG A 83 -3.53 6.54 11.13
N LEU A 84 -3.21 6.36 9.85
CA LEU A 84 -3.79 5.29 9.02
C LEU A 84 -2.95 4.03 8.93
N LEU A 85 -1.61 4.13 9.01
CA LEU A 85 -0.72 3.01 8.65
C LEU A 85 -1.04 1.71 9.39
N GLU A 86 -1.25 1.76 10.70
CA GLU A 86 -1.61 0.59 11.50
C GLU A 86 -2.97 0.01 11.11
N SER A 87 -3.98 0.87 10.99
CA SER A 87 -5.33 0.49 10.55
C SER A 87 -5.30 -0.15 9.17
N ASP A 88 -4.53 0.42 8.23
CA ASP A 88 -4.39 -0.10 6.87
C ASP A 88 -3.72 -1.48 6.87
N MET A 89 -2.67 -1.68 7.67
CA MET A 89 -2.01 -2.99 7.81
C MET A 89 -2.95 -4.04 8.39
N ILE A 90 -3.79 -3.67 9.37
CA ILE A 90 -4.80 -4.56 9.96
C ILE A 90 -5.89 -4.89 8.94
N ASN A 91 -6.44 -3.89 8.24
CA ASN A 91 -7.50 -4.07 7.25
C ASN A 91 -7.04 -4.90 6.04
N LEU A 92 -5.76 -4.81 5.67
CA LEU A 92 -5.14 -5.66 4.65
C LEU A 92 -4.76 -7.06 5.17
N GLY A 93 -4.82 -7.30 6.48
CA GLY A 93 -4.39 -8.55 7.11
C GLY A 93 -2.88 -8.80 7.02
N ILE A 94 -2.07 -7.75 6.91
CA ILE A 94 -0.61 -7.83 6.73
C ILE A 94 0.19 -7.38 7.95
N TYR A 95 -0.47 -6.97 9.03
CA TYR A 95 0.18 -6.45 10.22
C TYR A 95 1.29 -7.39 10.75
N ASP A 96 0.97 -8.67 10.96
CA ASP A 96 1.94 -9.66 11.45
C ASP A 96 3.08 -9.92 10.45
N ALA A 97 2.77 -9.89 9.15
CA ALA A 97 3.76 -10.09 8.10
C ALA A 97 4.72 -8.90 8.00
N CYS A 98 4.22 -7.67 8.19
CA CYS A 98 5.01 -6.45 8.28
C CYS A 98 5.89 -6.47 9.54
N SER A 99 5.35 -6.88 10.69
CA SER A 99 6.11 -6.99 11.94
C SER A 99 7.24 -8.02 11.86
N LYS A 100 7.12 -9.05 11.01
CA LYS A 100 8.18 -10.05 10.77
C LYS A 100 9.18 -9.64 9.70
N ALA A 101 8.83 -8.67 8.85
CA ALA A 101 9.65 -8.22 7.73
C ALA A 101 10.66 -7.13 8.11
N LEU A 102 10.41 -6.43 9.22
CA LEU A 102 11.30 -5.47 9.88
C LEU A 102 12.19 -6.18 10.91
#